data_AF-A0A3L7PXJ0-F1
#
_entry.id   AF-A0A3L7PXJ0-F1
#
_cell.length_a   1.000
_cell.length_b   1.000
_cell.length_c   1.000
_cell.angle_alpha   90.00
_cell.angle_beta   90.00
_cell.angle_gamma   90.00
#
_symmetry.space_group_name_H-M   'P 1'
#
loop_
_entity.id
_entity.type
_entity.pdbx_description
1 polymer ?
#
loop_
_entity_poly.entity_id
_entity_poly.type
_entity_poly.pdbx_seq_one_letter_code
_entity_poly.pdbx_strand_id
1 'polypeptide(L)'
;MRGTLSSFGLLATLALFTGCQSIQESQNLVPLPDNSPPQPYRDLVVRARFQASSANEFFYSNKWKELEETGKVLGQTANLVGKATGVPASREKAIMDATAQLAQQATNLRSLAVAHDEKGINACMQQINSLVREMRIEP
;
A
#
# COMPACT_ATOMS: atom_id res chain seq x y z
N MET A 1 -2.16 -38.63 48.66
CA MET A 1 -3.16 -38.50 47.56
C MET A 1 -3.46 -37.02 47.41
N ARG A 2 -2.86 -36.29 46.45
CA ARG A 2 -3.42 -35.95 45.11
C ARG A 2 -4.93 -35.62 45.19
N GLY A 3 -5.44 -34.45 44.83
CA GLY A 3 -4.87 -33.24 44.25
C GLY A 3 -6.00 -32.26 43.85
N THR A 4 -5.57 -31.04 43.50
CA THR A 4 -6.22 -30.08 42.57
C THR A 4 -7.54 -29.42 42.97
N LEU A 5 -7.44 -28.30 43.70
CA LEU A 5 -8.37 -27.18 43.54
C LEU A 5 -7.64 -26.02 42.86
N SER A 6 -8.36 -25.32 41.98
CA SER A 6 -8.02 -24.03 41.39
C SER A 6 -7.02 -24.03 40.23
N SER A 7 -7.49 -24.41 39.04
CA SER A 7 -6.86 -24.02 37.76
C SER A 7 -7.87 -23.53 36.71
N PHE A 8 -9.08 -23.13 37.14
CA PHE A 8 -10.13 -22.63 36.23
C PHE A 8 -10.18 -21.10 36.11
N GLY A 9 -9.33 -20.36 36.84
CA GLY A 9 -9.36 -18.89 36.87
C GLY A 9 -8.39 -18.18 35.92
N LEU A 10 -7.49 -18.90 35.24
CA LEU A 10 -6.36 -18.26 34.52
C LEU A 10 -6.50 -18.25 33.00
N LEU A 11 -7.52 -18.90 32.42
CA LEU A 11 -7.63 -19.05 30.96
C LEU A 11 -8.53 -18.00 30.26
N ALA A 12 -9.33 -17.24 31.02
CA ALA A 12 -10.32 -16.33 30.44
C ALA A 12 -9.79 -14.91 30.15
N THR A 13 -8.62 -14.53 30.70
CA THR A 13 -8.08 -13.17 30.60
C THR A 13 -7.14 -12.95 29.40
N LEU A 14 -6.81 -13.98 28.63
CA LEU A 14 -5.90 -13.88 27.47
C LEU A 14 -6.59 -13.66 26.12
N ALA A 15 -7.92 -13.48 26.08
CA ALA A 15 -8.68 -13.39 24.83
C ALA A 15 -8.98 -11.94 24.35
N LEU A 16 -8.46 -10.91 25.02
CA LEU A 16 -8.82 -9.50 24.72
C LEU A 16 -7.77 -8.69 23.93
N PHE A 17 -6.68 -9.31 23.44
CA PHE A 17 -5.66 -8.61 22.65
C PHE A 17 -5.72 -8.84 21.14
N THR A 18 -6.79 -9.44 20.60
CA THR A 18 -6.98 -9.61 19.15
C THR A 18 -8.02 -8.63 18.60
N GLY A 19 -7.84 -7.34 18.90
CA GLY A 19 -8.66 -6.25 18.37
C GLY A 19 -8.10 -5.66 17.07
N CYS A 20 -8.60 -6.19 15.94
CA CYS A 20 -8.89 -5.50 14.68
C CYS A 20 -7.87 -4.49 14.10
N GLN A 21 -6.91 -4.94 13.28
CA GLN A 21 -6.30 -4.10 12.23
C GLN A 21 -6.78 -4.45 10.80
N SER A 22 -7.81 -5.29 10.66
CA SER A 22 -8.19 -5.87 9.35
C SER A 22 -9.13 -5.03 8.49
N ILE A 23 -9.73 -3.94 9.01
CA ILE A 23 -10.80 -3.21 8.30
C ILE A 23 -10.27 -2.03 7.47
N GLN A 24 -9.04 -1.56 7.70
CA GLN A 24 -8.50 -0.35 7.05
C GLN A 24 -8.04 -0.58 5.59
N GLU A 25 -7.80 -1.83 5.20
CA GLU A 25 -7.11 -2.15 3.94
C GLU A 25 -7.91 -1.81 2.68
N SER A 26 -9.23 -2.05 2.65
CA SER A 26 -10.06 -1.72 1.48
C SER A 26 -10.16 -0.22 1.19
N GLN A 27 -10.00 0.63 2.21
CA GLN A 27 -9.98 2.09 2.06
C GLN A 27 -8.75 2.58 1.27
N ASN A 28 -7.74 1.73 1.09
CA ASN A 28 -6.54 2.06 0.34
C ASN A 28 -6.72 2.09 -1.18
N LEU A 29 -7.84 1.56 -1.70
CA LEU A 29 -8.20 1.65 -3.11
C LEU A 29 -9.18 2.78 -3.43
N VAL A 30 -9.67 3.47 -2.40
CA VAL A 30 -10.53 4.65 -2.59
C VAL A 30 -9.67 5.82 -3.09
N PRO A 31 -10.08 6.59 -4.10
CA PRO A 31 -9.35 7.78 -4.48
C PRO A 31 -9.17 8.75 -3.32
N LEU A 32 -7.97 9.32 -3.17
CA LEU A 32 -7.73 10.39 -2.20
C LEU A 32 -8.14 11.73 -2.81
N PRO A 33 -8.77 12.64 -2.04
CA PRO A 33 -9.09 13.98 -2.55
C PRO A 33 -7.80 14.79 -2.78
N ASP A 34 -7.74 15.53 -3.89
CA ASP A 34 -6.54 16.30 -4.29
C ASP A 34 -6.15 17.40 -3.29
N ASN A 35 -7.11 17.88 -2.51
CA ASN A 35 -6.94 18.90 -1.46
C ASN A 35 -6.91 18.31 -0.03
N SER A 36 -6.53 17.03 0.10
CA SER A 36 -6.36 16.42 1.41
C SER A 36 -5.34 17.20 2.25
N PRO A 37 -5.54 17.32 3.58
CA PRO A 37 -4.48 17.81 4.45
C PRO A 37 -3.23 16.92 4.33
N PRO A 38 -2.03 17.46 4.59
CA PRO A 38 -0.79 16.69 4.61
C PRO A 38 -0.92 15.40 5.41
N GLN A 39 -0.72 14.25 4.75
CA GLN A 39 -0.74 12.95 5.40
C GLN A 39 0.65 12.58 5.92
N PRO A 40 0.77 11.74 6.96
CA PRO A 40 2.05 11.18 7.37
C PRO A 40 2.67 10.38 6.23
N TYR A 41 3.97 10.59 5.98
CA TYR A 41 4.71 9.87 4.93
C TYR A 41 4.57 8.36 5.05
N ARG A 42 4.67 7.83 6.29
CA ARG A 42 4.51 6.41 6.58
C ARG A 42 3.18 5.85 6.06
N ASP A 43 2.10 6.59 6.23
CA ASP A 43 0.76 6.13 5.85
C ASP A 43 0.60 6.06 4.34
N LEU A 44 1.18 7.02 3.62
CA LEU A 44 1.23 7.01 2.15
C LEU A 44 2.07 5.83 1.62
N VAL A 45 3.19 5.50 2.27
CA VAL A 45 4.01 4.32 1.89
C VAL A 45 3.24 3.02 2.13
N VAL A 46 2.54 2.89 3.27
CA VAL A 46 1.68 1.73 3.54
C VAL A 46 0.58 1.61 2.50
N ARG A 47 -0.07 2.72 2.15
CA ARG A 47 -1.10 2.78 1.13
C ARG A 47 -0.58 2.36 -0.25
N ALA A 48 0.57 2.89 -0.68
CA ALA A 48 1.20 2.55 -1.96
C ALA A 48 1.54 1.06 -2.04
N ARG A 49 2.01 0.47 -0.92
CA ARG A 49 2.25 -0.97 -0.82
C ARG A 49 0.97 -1.78 -0.98
N PHE A 50 -0.09 -1.40 -0.30
CA PHE A 50 -1.38 -2.09 -0.43
C PHE A 50 -1.90 -2.05 -1.88
N GLN A 51 -1.83 -0.88 -2.51
CA GLN A 51 -2.23 -0.67 -3.90
C GLN A 51 -1.40 -1.52 -4.87
N ALA A 52 -0.07 -1.59 -4.68
CA ALA A 52 0.81 -2.44 -5.47
C ALA A 52 0.49 -3.95 -5.32
N SER A 53 0.15 -4.39 -4.12
CA SER A 53 -0.32 -5.77 -3.87
C SER A 53 -1.65 -6.05 -4.57
N SER A 54 -2.61 -5.13 -4.44
CA SER A 54 -3.92 -5.24 -5.10
C SER A 54 -3.81 -5.28 -6.63
N ALA A 55 -2.90 -4.50 -7.21
CA ALA A 55 -2.63 -4.52 -8.65
C ALA A 55 -2.23 -5.93 -9.14
N ASN A 56 -1.35 -6.63 -8.40
CA ASN A 56 -0.99 -8.00 -8.73
C ASN A 56 -2.21 -8.94 -8.69
N GLU A 57 -3.04 -8.83 -7.65
CA GLU A 57 -4.25 -9.65 -7.52
C GLU A 57 -5.24 -9.41 -8.66
N PHE A 58 -5.46 -8.15 -9.04
CA PHE A 58 -6.33 -7.78 -10.15
C PHE A 58 -5.77 -8.25 -11.49
N PHE A 59 -4.46 -8.14 -11.70
CA PHE A 59 -3.80 -8.67 -12.88
C PHE A 59 -4.02 -10.18 -13.01
N TYR A 60 -3.69 -10.97 -11.98
CA TYR A 60 -3.85 -12.43 -12.02
C TYR A 60 -5.32 -12.88 -12.10
N SER A 61 -6.26 -12.02 -11.72
CA SER A 61 -7.70 -12.27 -11.82
C SER A 61 -8.33 -11.73 -13.10
N ASN A 62 -7.55 -11.19 -14.05
CA ASN A 62 -8.02 -10.53 -15.28
C ASN A 62 -9.04 -9.40 -15.02
N LYS A 63 -8.93 -8.72 -13.87
CA LYS A 63 -9.77 -7.60 -13.46
C LYS A 63 -9.18 -6.29 -13.99
N TRP A 64 -9.27 -6.09 -15.30
CA TRP A 64 -8.59 -5.01 -16.01
C TRP A 64 -9.04 -3.61 -15.59
N LYS A 65 -10.34 -3.44 -15.32
CA LYS A 65 -10.88 -2.15 -14.86
C LYS A 65 -10.39 -1.79 -13.46
N GLU A 66 -10.36 -2.76 -12.56
CA GLU A 66 -9.84 -2.60 -11.21
C GLU A 66 -8.33 -2.35 -11.23
N LEU A 67 -7.59 -2.97 -12.17
CA LEU A 67 -6.18 -2.69 -12.38
C LEU A 67 -5.94 -1.25 -12.86
N GLU A 68 -6.76 -0.76 -13.80
CA GLU A 68 -6.73 0.63 -14.24
C GLU A 68 -7.00 1.60 -13.08
N GLU A 69 -8.08 1.38 -12.32
CA GLU A 69 -8.40 2.24 -11.18
C GLU A 69 -7.31 2.17 -10.09
N THR A 70 -6.69 1.01 -9.89
CA THR A 70 -5.54 0.87 -8.98
C THR A 70 -4.37 1.74 -9.43
N GLY A 71 -4.04 1.75 -10.73
CA GLY A 71 -3.03 2.65 -11.28
C GLY A 71 -3.37 4.13 -11.06
N LYS A 72 -4.64 4.51 -11.15
CA LYS A 72 -5.08 5.89 -10.86
C LYS A 72 -4.86 6.26 -9.40
N VAL A 73 -5.35 5.46 -8.46
CA VAL A 73 -5.23 5.78 -7.03
C VAL A 73 -3.80 5.65 -6.51
N LEU A 74 -2.97 4.80 -7.13
CA LEU A 74 -1.54 4.74 -6.86
C LEU A 74 -0.82 6.02 -7.29
N GLY A 75 -1.17 6.56 -8.45
CA GLY A 75 -0.64 7.85 -8.92
C GLY A 75 -1.02 9.00 -7.98
N GLN A 76 -2.24 9.02 -7.46
CA GLN A 76 -2.67 9.98 -6.44
C GLN A 76 -1.87 9.86 -5.15
N THR A 77 -1.69 8.63 -4.64
CA THR A 77 -0.86 8.38 -3.45
C THR A 77 0.56 8.91 -3.65
N ALA A 78 1.17 8.63 -4.79
CA ALA A 78 2.51 9.13 -5.11
C ALA A 78 2.56 10.67 -5.10
N ASN A 79 1.63 11.33 -5.78
CA ASN A 79 1.60 12.80 -5.84
C ASN A 79 1.45 13.48 -4.47
N LEU A 80 0.87 12.80 -3.48
CA LEU A 80 0.72 13.34 -2.12
C LEU A 80 2.00 13.25 -1.26
N VAL A 81 2.97 12.40 -1.62
CA VAL A 81 4.22 12.24 -0.85
C VAL A 81 5.01 13.54 -0.77
N GLY A 82 5.03 14.35 -1.82
CA GLY A 82 5.74 15.64 -1.84
C GLY A 82 5.17 16.69 -0.87
N LYS A 83 3.97 16.47 -0.34
CA LYS A 83 3.32 17.32 0.66
C LYS A 83 3.21 16.61 2.03
N ALA A 84 3.81 15.43 2.17
CA ALA A 84 3.67 14.60 3.35
C ALA A 84 4.46 15.17 4.53
N THR A 85 4.00 14.87 5.74
CA THR A 85 4.74 15.17 6.97
C THR A 85 5.64 14.00 7.35
N GLY A 86 6.78 14.29 7.98
CA GLY A 86 7.68 13.25 8.48
C GLY A 86 8.45 12.48 7.40
N VAL A 87 8.71 13.10 6.25
CA VAL A 87 9.64 12.56 5.25
C VAL A 87 11.07 12.59 5.83
N PRO A 88 11.84 11.49 5.78
CA PRO A 88 13.21 11.47 6.28
C PRO A 88 14.13 12.40 5.49
N ALA A 89 14.64 13.44 6.15
CA ALA A 89 15.56 14.40 5.54
C ALA A 89 16.80 13.73 4.92
N SER A 90 17.32 12.66 5.55
CA SER A 90 18.49 11.92 5.07
C SER A 90 18.29 11.23 3.71
N ARG A 91 17.04 10.99 3.30
CA ARG A 91 16.69 10.31 2.05
C ARG A 91 15.68 11.08 1.20
N GLU A 92 15.39 12.33 1.54
CA GLU A 92 14.33 13.13 0.93
C GLU A 92 14.41 13.14 -0.59
N LYS A 93 15.60 13.46 -1.15
CA LYS A 93 15.81 13.44 -2.60
C LYS A 93 15.49 12.09 -3.23
N ALA A 94 16.04 11.00 -2.68
CA ALA A 94 15.81 9.65 -3.21
C ALA A 94 14.34 9.26 -3.14
N ILE A 95 13.64 9.64 -2.06
CA ILE A 95 12.21 9.42 -1.88
C ILE A 95 11.41 10.21 -2.92
N MET A 96 11.75 11.48 -3.14
CA MET A 96 11.08 12.33 -4.14
C MET A 96 11.29 11.79 -5.57
N ASP A 97 12.51 11.36 -5.90
CA ASP A 97 12.83 10.75 -7.19
C ASP A 97 12.06 9.43 -7.39
N ALA A 98 12.02 8.57 -6.37
CA ALA A 98 11.27 7.31 -6.40
C ALA A 98 9.76 7.54 -6.53
N THR A 99 9.23 8.57 -5.85
CA THR A 99 7.83 8.96 -5.91
C THR A 99 7.43 9.46 -7.30
N ALA A 100 8.26 10.30 -7.92
CA ALA A 100 8.01 10.79 -9.28
C ALA A 100 7.98 9.63 -10.29
N GLN A 101 8.93 8.70 -10.16
CA GLN A 101 8.94 7.48 -10.98
C GLN A 101 7.71 6.59 -10.71
N LEU A 102 7.26 6.49 -9.46
CA LEU A 102 6.07 5.73 -9.10
C LEU A 102 4.82 6.32 -9.76
N ALA A 103 4.65 7.65 -9.73
CA ALA A 103 3.54 8.32 -10.39
C ALA A 103 3.55 8.08 -11.91
N GLN A 104 4.73 8.07 -12.54
CA GLN A 104 4.87 7.72 -13.95
C GLN A 104 4.48 6.27 -14.22
N GLN A 105 4.97 5.31 -13.43
CA GLN A 105 4.60 3.90 -13.59
C GLN A 105 3.13 3.65 -13.33
N ALA A 106 2.52 4.36 -12.37
CA ALA A 106 1.09 4.28 -12.12
C ALA A 106 0.28 4.73 -13.34
N THR A 107 0.72 5.78 -14.05
CA THR A 107 0.13 6.22 -15.33
C THR A 107 0.32 5.16 -16.42
N ASN A 108 1.51 4.58 -16.53
CA ASN A 108 1.79 3.52 -17.50
C ASN A 108 0.90 2.29 -17.24
N LEU A 109 0.75 1.87 -15.98
CA LEU A 109 -0.08 0.73 -15.59
C LEU A 109 -1.51 0.90 -16.07
N ARG A 110 -2.07 2.11 -15.99
CA ARG A 110 -3.42 2.42 -16.51
C ARG A 110 -3.51 2.19 -18.01
N SER A 111 -2.60 2.79 -18.77
CA SER A 111 -2.57 2.66 -20.23
C SER A 111 -2.40 1.20 -20.66
N LEU A 112 -1.53 0.45 -19.97
CA LEU A 112 -1.30 -0.96 -20.23
C LEU A 112 -2.51 -1.83 -19.84
N ALA A 113 -3.18 -1.51 -18.74
CA ALA A 113 -4.43 -2.16 -18.33
C ALA A 113 -5.54 -1.94 -19.36
N VAL A 114 -5.70 -0.73 -19.90
CA VAL A 114 -6.67 -0.45 -20.98
C VAL A 114 -6.34 -1.24 -22.25
N ALA A 115 -5.05 -1.41 -22.55
CA ALA A 115 -4.59 -2.18 -23.71
C ALA A 115 -4.55 -3.70 -23.49
N HIS A 116 -4.79 -4.18 -22.26
CA HIS A 116 -4.55 -5.57 -21.83
C HIS A 116 -3.15 -6.08 -22.20
N ASP A 117 -2.12 -5.23 -22.16
CA ASP A 117 -0.74 -5.62 -22.46
C ASP A 117 -0.12 -6.34 -21.26
N GLU A 118 -0.37 -7.64 -21.14
CA GLU A 118 0.08 -8.45 -20.02
C GLU A 118 1.60 -8.41 -19.79
N LYS A 119 2.38 -8.36 -20.87
CA LYS A 119 3.84 -8.31 -20.78
C LYS A 119 4.28 -6.96 -20.23
N GLY A 120 3.72 -5.89 -20.76
CA GLY A 120 3.95 -4.54 -20.25
C GLY A 120 3.51 -4.38 -18.81
N ILE A 121 2.35 -4.92 -18.43
CA ILE A 121 1.82 -4.89 -17.05
C ILE A 121 2.79 -5.58 -16.09
N ASN A 122 3.26 -6.79 -16.41
CA ASN A 122 4.24 -7.50 -15.57
C ASN A 122 5.52 -6.68 -15.34
N ALA A 123 6.09 -6.13 -16.41
CA ALA A 123 7.28 -5.29 -16.30
C ALA A 123 7.02 -4.02 -15.46
N CYS A 124 5.89 -3.36 -15.69
CA CYS A 124 5.48 -2.17 -14.95
C CYS A 124 5.28 -2.46 -13.46
N MET A 125 4.59 -3.56 -13.10
CA MET A 125 4.37 -3.95 -11.71
C MET A 125 5.67 -4.32 -10.99
N GLN A 126 6.65 -4.91 -11.67
CA GLN A 126 7.98 -5.14 -11.07
C GLN A 126 8.65 -3.81 -10.69
N GLN A 127 8.58 -2.80 -11.56
CA GLN A 127 9.10 -1.47 -11.28
C GLN A 127 8.36 -0.79 -10.11
N ILE A 128 7.02 -0.84 -10.12
CA ILE A 128 6.18 -0.32 -9.02
C ILE A 128 6.60 -0.94 -7.69
N ASN A 129 6.73 -2.28 -7.62
CA ASN A 129 7.12 -2.97 -6.40
C ASN A 129 8.54 -2.60 -5.92
N SER A 130 9.47 -2.37 -6.85
CA SER A 130 10.82 -1.90 -6.52
C SER A 130 10.79 -0.50 -5.92
N LEU A 131 10.09 0.43 -6.55
CA LEU A 131 9.96 1.82 -6.09
C LEU A 131 9.27 1.92 -4.73
N VAL A 132 8.21 1.13 -4.51
CA VAL A 132 7.55 1.04 -3.20
C VAL A 132 8.50 0.55 -2.12
N ARG A 133 9.41 -0.39 -2.43
CA ARG A 133 10.43 -0.83 -1.46
C ARG A 133 11.48 0.25 -1.20
N GLU A 134 11.90 0.99 -2.23
CA GLU A 134 12.86 2.11 -2.07
C GLU A 134 12.31 3.18 -1.12
N MET A 135 11.01 3.48 -1.18
CA MET A 135 10.34 4.41 -0.27
C MET A 135 10.20 3.89 1.17
N ARG A 136 10.57 2.65 1.48
CA ARG A 136 10.49 2.17 2.86
C ARG A 136 11.62 2.78 3.69
N ILE A 137 11.23 3.23 4.87
CA ILE A 137 12.17 3.48 5.97
C ILE A 137 12.21 2.15 6.71
N GLU A 138 13.26 1.36 6.47
CA GLU A 138 13.49 0.20 7.34
C GLU A 138 13.88 0.72 8.75
N PRO A 139 13.42 0.05 9.82
CA PRO A 139 13.70 0.44 11.19
C PRO A 139 15.18 0.34 11.57
#